data_AF-A0A8D0BSV5-F1
#
_entry.id   AF-A0A8D0BSV5-F1
#
_cell.length_a   1.000
_cell.length_b   1.000
_cell.length_c   1.000
_cell.angle_alpha   90.00
_cell.angle_beta   90.00
_cell.angle_gamma   90.00
#
_symmetry.space_group_name_H-M   'P 1'
#
loop_
_entity.id
_entity.type
_entity.pdbx_description
1 polymer ?
#
loop_
_entity_poly.entity_id
_entity_poly.type
_entity_poly.pdbx_seq_one_letter_code
_entity_poly.pdbx_strand_id
1 'polypeptide(L)' 'MTLKDAGKTLVEQEVPIHRIGITLTSQKVKSLETVCADLIRGAKEASLKVKGPVHLPTKTLRIVKH' A
#
# COMPACT_ATOMS: atom_id res chain seq x y z
N MET A 1 -4.57 55.36 9.71
CA MET A 1 -5.50 54.76 10.68
C MET A 1 -6.39 53.82 9.90
N THR A 2 -6.18 52.51 9.88
CA THR A 2 -6.06 51.59 11.02
C THR A 2 -5.14 50.40 10.72
N LEU A 3 -4.42 49.98 11.76
CA LEU A 3 -3.62 48.76 11.84
C LEU A 3 -4.44 47.65 12.52
N LYS A 4 -3.96 46.40 12.36
CA LYS A 4 -4.17 45.21 13.23
C LYS A 4 -5.54 44.51 13.06
N ASP A 5 -5.67 43.18 13.10
CA ASP A 5 -4.80 42.10 13.58
C ASP A 5 -5.31 40.75 13.03
N ALA A 6 -4.58 39.69 13.36
CA ALA A 6 -4.99 38.28 13.41
C ALA A 6 -5.20 37.59 12.06
N GLY A 7 -4.24 36.81 11.56
CA GLY A 7 -3.65 35.70 12.31
C GLY A 7 -4.48 34.45 12.08
N LYS A 8 -4.11 33.72 11.02
CA LYS A 8 -4.24 32.26 10.91
C LYS A 8 -3.36 31.84 9.74
N THR A 9 -2.06 31.75 10.03
CA THR A 9 -1.23 30.67 9.50
C THR A 9 -1.92 29.37 9.95
N LEU A 10 -2.91 28.92 9.18
CA LEU A 10 -3.31 27.53 9.20
C LEU A 10 -2.11 26.80 8.61
N VAL A 11 -1.23 26.36 9.50
CA VAL A 11 -0.37 25.22 9.25
C VAL A 11 -1.30 24.13 8.74
N GLU A 12 -1.37 24.01 7.43
CA GLU A 12 -1.91 22.83 6.77
C GLU A 12 -0.98 21.73 7.27
N GLN A 13 -1.44 21.04 8.31
CA GLN A 13 -0.74 19.93 8.92
C GLN A 13 -0.76 18.85 7.84
N GLU A 14 0.24 18.91 6.93
CA GLU A 14 0.45 17.93 5.88
C GLU A 14 0.52 16.58 6.59
N VAL A 15 -0.59 15.85 6.56
CA VAL A 15 -0.66 14.52 7.11
C VAL A 15 0.40 13.73 6.33
N PRO A 16 1.45 13.19 7.00
CA PRO A 16 2.53 12.56 6.29
C PRO A 16 1.96 11.46 5.39
N ILE A 17 2.26 11.53 4.09
CA ILE A 17 1.79 10.54 3.13
C ILE A 17 2.57 9.24 3.38
N HIS A 18 1.96 8.30 4.12
CA HIS A 18 2.56 7.01 4.41
C HIS A 18 2.45 6.10 3.17
N ARG A 19 3.59 5.79 2.55
CA ARG A 19 3.67 4.84 1.45
C ARG A 19 3.91 3.45 2.00
N ILE A 20 2.86 2.64 2.04
CA ILE A 20 2.91 1.27 2.57
C ILE A 20 3.12 0.29 1.39
N GLY A 21 4.07 -0.64 1.56
CA GLY A 21 4.27 -1.76 0.65
C GLY A 21 3.75 -3.05 1.30
N ILE A 22 2.82 -3.75 0.64
CA ILE A 22 2.28 -5.02 1.12
C ILE A 22 2.91 -6.14 0.28
N THR A 23 3.56 -7.10 0.94
CA THR A 23 4.10 -8.30 0.28
C THR A 23 3.28 -9.50 0.70
N LEU A 24 2.62 -10.15 -0.27
CA LEU A 24 1.87 -11.37 -0.05
C LEU A 24 2.72 -12.57 -0.49
N THR A 25 2.94 -13.52 0.41
CA THR A 25 3.69 -14.75 0.12
C THR A 25 2.83 -15.96 0.44
N SER A 26 2.73 -16.91 -0.50
CA SER A 26 2.01 -18.17 -0.30
C SER A 26 2.62 -19.27 -1.16
N GLN A 27 2.43 -20.52 -0.77
CA GLN A 27 2.78 -21.69 -1.57
C GLN A 27 1.77 -21.95 -2.70
N LYS A 28 0.54 -21.44 -2.55
CA LYS A 28 -0.58 -21.69 -3.47
C LYS A 28 -0.86 -20.44 -4.32
N VAL A 29 -0.53 -20.51 -5.60
CA VAL A 29 -0.66 -19.38 -6.54
C VAL A 29 -2.12 -18.95 -6.70
N LYS A 30 -3.06 -19.89 -6.89
CA LYS A 30 -4.47 -19.56 -7.13
C LYS A 30 -5.12 -18.78 -5.99
N SER A 31 -4.88 -19.20 -4.73
CA SER A 31 -5.35 -18.45 -3.58
C SER A 31 -4.68 -17.08 -3.44
N LEU A 32 -3.41 -16.97 -3.83
CA LEU A 32 -2.67 -15.71 -3.78
C LEU A 32 -3.24 -14.69 -4.78
N GLU A 33 -3.57 -15.14 -5.99
CA GLU A 33 -4.18 -14.31 -7.04
C GLU A 33 -5.56 -13.79 -6.60
N THR A 34 -6.42 -14.65 -6.04
CA THR A 34 -7.75 -14.24 -5.54
C THR A 34 -7.64 -13.16 -4.46
N VAL A 35 -6.80 -13.38 -3.44
CA VAL A 35 -6.62 -12.43 -2.34
C VAL A 35 -6.03 -11.11 -2.84
N CYS A 36 -5.09 -11.17 -3.79
CA CYS A 36 -4.50 -9.98 -4.39
C CYS A 36 -5.56 -9.14 -5.14
N ALA A 37 -6.43 -9.79 -5.92
CA ALA A 37 -7.52 -9.13 -6.62
C ALA A 37 -8.51 -8.46 -5.67
N ASP A 38 -8.90 -9.16 -4.59
CA ASP A 38 -9.81 -8.63 -3.58
C ASP A 38 -9.23 -7.43 -2.83
N LEU A 39 -7.93 -7.47 -2.51
CA LEU A 39 -7.24 -6.35 -1.84
C LEU A 39 -7.17 -5.12 -2.74
N ILE A 40 -6.86 -5.31 -4.04
CA ILE A 40 -6.84 -4.19 -5.01
C ILE A 40 -8.23 -3.59 -5.17
N ARG A 41 -9.28 -4.43 -5.20
CA ARG A 41 -10.67 -3.98 -5.25
C ARG A 41 -11.04 -3.16 -4.01
N GLY A 42 -10.80 -3.69 -2.81
CA GLY A 42 -11.12 -2.99 -1.56
C GLY A 42 -10.34 -1.68 -1.39
N ALA A 43 -9.10 -1.63 -1.86
CA ALA A 43 -8.31 -0.39 -1.84
C ALA A 43 -8.85 0.67 -2.82
N LYS A 44 -9.38 0.27 -3.97
CA LYS A 44 -10.05 1.17 -4.91
C LYS A 44 -11.37 1.69 -4.35
N GLU A 45 -12.15 0.86 -3.67
CA GLU A 45 -13.38 1.27 -2.97
C GLU A 45 -13.08 2.31 -1.88
N ALA A 46 -11.98 2.13 -1.13
CA ALA A 46 -11.48 3.11 -0.17
C ALA A 46 -10.79 4.33 -0.80
N SER A 47 -10.81 4.47 -2.14
CA SER A 47 -10.20 5.59 -2.87
C SER A 47 -8.70 5.79 -2.61
N LEU A 48 -7.95 4.72 -2.31
CA LEU A 48 -6.51 4.76 -2.12
C LEU A 48 -5.77 4.65 -3.47
N LYS A 49 -4.64 5.36 -3.61
CA LYS A 49 -3.76 5.22 -4.77
C LYS A 49 -2.95 3.93 -4.66
N VAL A 50 -3.26 2.97 -5.52
CA VAL A 50 -2.60 1.66 -5.57
C VAL A 50 -1.62 1.58 -6.74
N LYS A 51 -0.42 1.09 -6.48
CA LYS A 51 0.48 0.59 -7.53
C LYS A 51 0.14 -0.89 -7.79
N GLY A 52 0.10 -1.29 -9.05
CA GLY A 52 -0.27 -2.65 -9.43
C GLY A 52 0.60 -3.74 -8.77
N PRO A 53 0.13 -4.99 -8.74
CA PRO A 53 0.86 -6.08 -8.12
C PRO A 53 2.17 -6.34 -8.87
N VAL A 54 3.28 -6.44 -8.14
CA VAL A 54 4.59 -6.82 -8.68
C VAL A 54 4.78 -8.30 -8.43
N HIS A 55 4.93 -9.09 -9.50
CA HIS A 55 5.19 -10.51 -9.39
C HIS A 55 6.67 -10.78 -9.15
N LEU A 56 6.97 -11.40 -8.01
CA LEU A 56 8.30 -11.92 -7.69
C LEU A 56 8.46 -13.34 -8.29
N PRO A 57 9.67 -13.75 -8.68
CA PRO A 57 9.94 -15.11 -9.13
C PRO A 57 9.59 -16.16 -8.07
N THR A 58 9.00 -17.27 -8.49
CA THR A 58 8.71 -18.41 -7.61
C THR A 58 10.00 -19.13 -7.22
N LYS A 59 10.18 -19.35 -5.92
CA LYS A 59 11.34 -20.09 -5.41
C LYS A 59 11.00 -21.57 -5.29
N THR A 60 11.72 -22.42 -6.00
CA THR A 60 11.63 -23.89 -5.86
C THR A 60 12.65 -24.37 -4.83
N LEU A 61 12.16 -24.82 -3.68
CA LEU A 61 13.00 -25.37 -2.63
C LEU A 61 13.26 -26.86 -2.88
N ARG A 62 14.53 -27.28 -2.85
CA ARG A 62 14.94 -28.69 -2.96
C ARG A 62 15.54 -29.14 -1.63
N ILE A 63 15.07 -30.25 -1.09
CA ILE A 63 15.67 -30.89 0.08
C ILE A 63 16.77 -31.81 -0.44
N VAL A 64 18.01 -31.61 0.02
CA VAL A 64 19.11 -32.54 -0.19
C VAL A 64 19.35 -33.30 1.11
N LYS A 65 19.38 -34.63 1.05
CA LYS A 65 19.82 -35.44 2.19
C LYS A 65 21.35 -35.56 2.15
N HIS A 66 21.96 -35.51 3.34
CA HIS A 66 23.33 -35.98 3.56
C HIS A 66 23.31 -37.51 3.71
#